data_AF-A0A7M5WYK5-F1
#
_entry.id   AF-A0A7M5WYK5-F1
#
_cell.length_a   1.000
_cell.length_b   1.000
_cell.length_c   1.000
_cell.angle_alpha   90.00
_cell.angle_beta   90.00
_cell.angle_gamma   90.00
#
_symmetry.space_group_name_H-M   'P 1'
#
loop_
_entity.id
_entity.type
_entity.pdbx_description
1 polymer ?
#
loop_
_entity_poly.entity_id
_entity_poly.type
_entity_poly.pdbx_seq_one_letter_code
_entity_poly.pdbx_strand_id
1 'polypeptide(L)'
;RKPSNERTISYWLDGVKRNMKYVWNDGSEMIYKNLGGGRADESSYTEGCVSVMYGPGFLVPEPYSWLKVSCTNDGYPIQYVCKGKNLNDSPTITTTTTVAPTTPSESLPSLVTWGAMQYFFSDEKLNWSESQQKCTDLGGTLATIFSQDEDDFIRGQLRDRKSPSDRSINYWLDGVKKDMKYVWNDGLEMIYTNLRSGRTNENSFKEGCVSVGYSPTGTIPVYSWWTNDCADKRFPYQYICKGEDLEKPSKSAVLKFLESTTGIAVIAAVVLIILLIIILVIAKKRGCCRSLCSCCNKNTNGIESGIDNMAMK
;
A
#
# COMPACT_ATOMS: atom_id res chain seq x y z
N ARG A 1 -6.20 31.49 41.34
CA ARG A 1 -7.35 30.61 41.00
C ARG A 1 -8.14 31.30 39.90
N LYS A 2 -8.15 30.78 38.66
CA LYS A 2 -9.09 31.19 37.61
C LYS A 2 -10.29 30.22 37.64
N PRO A 3 -11.53 30.67 37.34
CA PRO A 3 -12.72 29.87 37.52
C PRO A 3 -12.86 28.82 36.42
N SER A 4 -13.14 27.59 36.82
CA SER A 4 -13.76 26.53 36.03
C SER A 4 -15.14 26.97 35.55
N ASN A 5 -15.47 26.81 34.26
CA ASN A 5 -16.81 26.45 33.73
C ASN A 5 -16.90 26.51 32.18
N GLU A 6 -15.88 26.07 31.44
CA GLU A 6 -16.08 25.81 30.00
C GLU A 6 -16.78 24.46 29.85
N ARG A 7 -18.12 24.49 29.71
CA ARG A 7 -18.92 23.27 29.49
C ARG A 7 -18.67 22.73 28.09
N THR A 8 -18.25 21.48 28.01
CA THR A 8 -18.26 20.69 26.78
C THR A 8 -19.70 20.46 26.34
N ILE A 9 -19.98 20.69 25.06
CA ILE A 9 -21.27 20.42 24.43
C ILE A 9 -21.04 19.47 23.27
N SER A 10 -21.87 18.45 23.16
CA SER A 10 -21.83 17.50 22.05
C SER A 10 -23.23 17.31 21.46
N TYR A 11 -23.27 17.10 20.16
CA TYR A 11 -24.48 16.76 19.41
C TYR A 11 -24.24 15.55 18.50
N TRP A 12 -25.19 14.63 18.47
CA TRP A 12 -25.23 13.57 17.47
C TRP A 12 -25.40 14.13 16.06
N LEU A 13 -24.62 13.55 15.14
CA LEU A 13 -24.80 13.64 13.70
C LEU A 13 -25.27 12.29 13.18
N ASP A 14 -25.83 12.28 11.97
CA ASP A 14 -26.41 11.08 11.34
C ASP A 14 -25.36 10.11 10.76
N GLY A 15 -24.12 10.18 11.25
CA GLY A 15 -23.01 9.39 10.75
C GLY A 15 -22.88 8.06 11.48
N VAL A 16 -22.72 6.96 10.74
CA VAL A 16 -22.61 5.59 11.27
C VAL A 16 -21.49 4.80 10.59
N LYS A 17 -20.90 3.84 11.31
CA LYS A 17 -19.88 2.92 10.79
C LYS A 17 -20.56 1.67 10.21
N ARG A 18 -20.39 1.42 8.91
CA ARG A 18 -20.83 0.19 8.21
C ARG A 18 -19.65 -0.37 7.40
N ASN A 19 -19.39 -1.67 7.51
CA ASN A 19 -18.26 -2.33 6.81
C ASN A 19 -16.92 -1.59 6.97
N MET A 20 -16.62 -1.17 8.20
CA MET A 20 -15.43 -0.37 8.56
C MET A 20 -15.34 1.04 7.95
N LYS A 21 -16.37 1.52 7.24
CA LYS A 21 -16.45 2.87 6.67
C LYS A 21 -17.52 3.70 7.36
N TYR A 22 -17.25 4.98 7.59
CA TYR A 22 -18.27 5.93 8.04
C TYR A 22 -19.08 6.45 6.86
N VAL A 23 -20.40 6.29 6.94
CA VAL A 23 -21.40 6.72 5.96
C VAL A 23 -22.53 7.47 6.68
N TRP A 24 -23.29 8.26 5.95
CA TRP A 24 -24.55 8.77 6.49
C TRP A 24 -25.53 7.61 6.67
N ASN A 25 -26.46 7.74 7.61
CA ASN A 25 -27.36 6.66 7.97
C ASN A 25 -28.26 6.22 6.80
N ASP A 26 -28.57 7.13 5.88
CA ASP A 26 -29.24 6.87 4.60
C ASP A 26 -28.42 6.04 3.59
N GLY A 27 -27.17 5.71 3.93
CA GLY A 27 -26.23 4.94 3.11
C GLY A 27 -25.40 5.79 2.15
N SER A 28 -25.63 7.10 2.09
CA SER A 28 -24.83 8.00 1.26
C SER A 28 -23.41 8.15 1.82
N GLU A 29 -22.46 8.35 0.91
CA GLU A 29 -21.07 8.55 1.28
C GLU A 29 -20.87 9.94 1.92
N MET A 30 -20.04 9.99 2.96
CA MET A 30 -19.57 11.24 3.53
C MET A 30 -18.55 11.88 2.59
N ILE A 31 -19.04 12.64 1.60
CA ILE A 31 -18.19 13.39 0.65
C ILE A 31 -17.40 14.53 1.32
N TYR A 32 -17.84 14.99 2.50
CA TYR A 32 -17.15 15.94 3.36
C TYR A 32 -17.09 15.39 4.78
N LYS A 33 -15.90 15.43 5.40
CA LYS A 33 -15.67 14.95 6.76
C LYS A 33 -14.81 15.98 7.50
N ASN A 34 -15.27 16.40 8.68
CA ASN A 34 -14.46 17.19 9.62
C ASN A 34 -14.13 16.34 10.85
N LEU A 35 -13.71 15.09 10.65
CA LEU A 35 -13.37 14.18 11.73
C LEU A 35 -12.07 14.66 12.38
N GLY A 36 -12.18 15.28 13.56
CA GLY A 36 -11.00 15.72 14.30
C GLY A 36 -10.20 14.51 14.78
N GLY A 37 -8.87 14.63 14.79
CA GLY A 37 -7.95 13.64 15.34
C GLY A 37 -8.03 13.54 16.86
N GLY A 38 -9.21 13.21 17.39
CA GLY A 38 -9.55 13.24 18.81
C GLY A 38 -9.38 11.90 19.50
N ARG A 39 -8.99 11.99 20.77
CA ARG A 39 -8.62 10.92 21.72
C ARG A 39 -9.78 10.02 22.14
N ALA A 40 -10.51 9.46 21.18
CA ALA A 40 -11.48 8.39 21.41
C ALA A 40 -10.96 7.11 20.74
N ASP A 41 -10.63 6.16 21.60
CA ASP A 41 -10.12 4.81 21.38
C ASP A 41 -10.53 4.19 20.02
N GLU A 42 -9.57 4.06 19.11
CA GLU A 42 -9.81 3.78 17.69
C GLU A 42 -10.00 2.28 17.37
N SER A 43 -10.55 1.48 18.30
CA SER A 43 -10.65 0.02 18.11
C SER A 43 -11.80 -0.72 18.81
N SER A 44 -12.60 -0.10 19.68
CA SER A 44 -13.49 -0.88 20.56
C SER A 44 -14.92 -1.10 20.05
N TYR A 45 -15.35 -0.48 18.96
CA TYR A 45 -16.75 -0.59 18.53
C TYR A 45 -16.91 -1.23 17.14
N THR A 46 -17.62 -2.35 17.12
CA THR A 46 -18.20 -3.00 15.91
C THR A 46 -19.18 -2.05 15.21
N GLU A 47 -19.89 -1.21 15.99
CA GLU A 47 -20.81 -0.17 15.54
C GLU A 47 -20.36 1.20 16.09
N GLY A 48 -20.11 2.17 15.21
CA GLY A 48 -19.64 3.51 15.60
C GLY A 48 -20.58 4.60 15.10
N CYS A 49 -20.79 5.63 15.90
CA CYS A 49 -21.62 6.79 15.59
C CYS A 49 -20.77 8.06 15.58
N VAL A 50 -21.27 9.12 14.94
CA VAL A 50 -20.56 10.40 14.80
C VAL A 50 -21.25 11.48 15.63
N SER A 51 -20.48 12.18 16.45
CA SER A 51 -20.95 13.37 17.16
C SER A 51 -20.08 14.59 16.82
N VAL A 52 -20.62 15.79 16.86
CA VAL A 52 -19.83 17.03 16.81
C VAL A 52 -19.66 17.56 18.23
N MET A 53 -18.46 18.01 18.59
CA MET A 53 -18.15 18.48 19.93
C MET A 53 -17.53 19.88 19.93
N TYR A 54 -18.00 20.71 20.85
CA TYR A 54 -17.41 21.99 21.20
C TYR A 54 -16.95 21.91 22.67
N GLY A 55 -15.69 22.26 22.93
CA GLY A 55 -15.14 22.25 24.27
C GLY A 55 -13.69 22.72 24.31
N PRO A 56 -13.11 22.87 25.51
CA PRO A 56 -11.72 23.28 25.68
C PRO A 56 -10.75 22.32 24.99
N GLY A 57 -9.70 22.87 24.37
CA GLY A 57 -8.74 22.16 23.50
C GLY A 57 -7.90 21.03 24.15
N PHE A 58 -8.12 20.74 25.44
CA PHE A 58 -7.57 19.55 26.10
C PHE A 58 -8.42 18.29 25.87
N LEU A 59 -9.72 18.44 25.54
CA LEU A 59 -10.66 17.33 25.31
C LEU A 59 -10.98 17.11 23.82
N VAL A 60 -10.84 18.14 22.99
CA VAL A 60 -10.99 18.07 21.52
C VAL A 60 -9.77 18.67 20.84
N PRO A 61 -9.24 18.06 19.77
CA PRO A 61 -8.08 18.59 19.03
C PRO A 61 -8.38 19.94 18.38
N GLU A 62 -9.60 20.09 17.86
CA GLU A 62 -10.09 21.30 17.22
C GLU A 62 -11.57 21.52 17.63
N PRO A 63 -11.99 22.74 17.99
CA PRO A 63 -13.38 23.04 18.28
C PRO A 63 -14.27 22.73 17.05
N TYR A 64 -15.45 22.15 17.29
CA TYR A 64 -16.40 21.74 16.24
C TYR A 64 -15.94 20.55 15.37
N SER A 65 -14.92 19.82 15.82
CA SER A 65 -14.56 18.54 15.23
C SER A 65 -15.67 17.50 15.38
N TRP A 66 -15.80 16.65 14.37
CA TRP A 66 -16.58 15.43 14.45
C TRP A 66 -15.74 14.35 15.15
N LEU A 67 -16.36 13.64 16.08
CA LEU A 67 -15.79 12.59 16.88
C LEU A 67 -16.47 11.26 16.53
N LYS A 68 -15.66 10.21 16.50
CA LYS A 68 -16.11 8.82 16.42
C LYS A 68 -16.41 8.36 17.86
N VAL A 69 -17.63 7.94 18.14
CA VAL A 69 -18.08 7.55 19.49
C VAL A 69 -18.95 6.29 19.46
N SER A 70 -19.11 5.62 20.60
CA SER A 70 -20.05 4.49 20.73
C SER A 70 -21.49 4.93 20.52
N CYS A 71 -22.26 4.18 19.74
CA CYS A 71 -23.69 4.46 19.54
C CYS A 71 -24.54 4.29 20.82
N THR A 72 -24.10 3.48 21.78
CA THR A 72 -24.90 3.13 22.97
C THR A 72 -24.71 4.09 24.15
N ASN A 73 -23.77 5.06 24.07
CA ASN A 73 -23.43 6.02 25.11
C ASN A 73 -23.65 5.48 26.53
N ASP A 74 -22.68 4.71 27.05
CA ASP A 74 -22.73 4.05 28.36
C ASP A 74 -22.89 5.05 29.55
N GLY A 75 -24.08 5.64 29.71
CA GLY A 75 -24.50 6.45 30.84
C GLY A 75 -24.73 7.96 30.62
N TYR A 76 -24.50 8.53 29.44
CA TYR A 76 -24.69 9.99 29.20
C TYR A 76 -25.48 10.31 27.91
N PRO A 77 -26.71 10.86 28.01
CA PRO A 77 -27.45 11.29 26.83
C PRO A 77 -26.78 12.51 26.18
N ILE A 78 -26.51 12.42 24.87
CA ILE A 78 -25.99 13.51 24.05
C ILE A 78 -27.17 14.11 23.27
N GLN A 79 -27.18 15.43 23.10
CA GLN A 79 -28.19 16.12 22.28
C GLN A 79 -28.02 15.75 20.80
N TYR A 80 -28.93 16.14 19.91
CA TYR A 80 -28.84 15.78 18.48
C TYR A 80 -29.21 16.96 17.59
N VAL A 81 -28.77 16.91 16.33
CA VAL A 81 -29.13 17.88 15.29
C VAL A 81 -29.92 17.18 14.20
N CYS A 82 -31.10 17.70 13.87
CA CYS A 82 -31.90 17.20 12.76
C CYS A 82 -31.68 18.03 11.49
N LYS A 83 -31.75 17.37 10.32
CA LYS A 83 -31.75 18.01 9.00
C LYS A 83 -32.97 17.52 8.22
N GLY A 84 -33.79 18.43 7.72
CA GLY A 84 -35.01 18.10 6.99
C GLY A 84 -35.65 19.33 6.35
N LYS A 85 -36.53 19.12 5.36
CA LYS A 85 -37.26 20.21 4.68
C LYS A 85 -38.37 20.80 5.55
N ASN A 86 -38.93 20.01 6.48
CA ASN A 86 -39.98 20.40 7.43
C ASN A 86 -39.67 19.81 8.83
N LEU A 87 -38.74 20.43 9.56
CA LEU A 87 -38.26 19.93 10.87
C LEU A 87 -39.30 20.02 12.01
N ASN A 88 -40.51 20.49 11.73
CA ASN A 88 -41.58 20.62 12.73
C ASN A 88 -42.44 19.35 12.88
N ASP A 89 -42.33 18.40 11.96
CA ASP A 89 -43.09 17.14 12.02
C ASP A 89 -42.13 15.99 12.40
N SER A 90 -42.22 15.55 13.66
CA SER A 90 -41.38 14.49 14.24
C SER A 90 -41.77 13.09 13.71
N PRO A 91 -40.83 12.26 13.19
CA PRO A 91 -41.12 10.86 12.88
C PRO A 91 -40.67 9.90 13.99
N THR A 92 -41.53 8.92 14.28
CA THR A 92 -41.37 7.86 15.30
C THR A 92 -40.35 6.80 14.87
N ILE A 93 -39.44 6.41 15.76
CA ILE A 93 -38.30 5.47 15.52
C ILE A 93 -38.77 4.01 15.56
N THR A 94 -38.31 3.17 14.62
CA THR A 94 -38.38 1.70 14.68
C THR A 94 -36.97 1.11 14.65
N THR A 95 -36.58 0.32 15.66
CA THR A 95 -35.26 -0.30 15.82
C THR A 95 -35.26 -1.75 15.33
N THR A 96 -34.21 -2.17 14.61
CA THR A 96 -33.97 -3.58 14.25
C THR A 96 -32.50 -3.94 14.49
N THR A 97 -32.24 -5.05 15.20
CA THR A 97 -30.91 -5.50 15.67
C THR A 97 -30.39 -6.66 14.80
N THR A 98 -29.09 -6.78 14.52
CA THR A 98 -28.50 -7.94 13.82
C THR A 98 -27.11 -8.30 14.35
N VAL A 99 -26.77 -9.60 14.33
CA VAL A 99 -25.76 -10.32 15.12
C VAL A 99 -24.37 -10.38 14.44
N ALA A 100 -23.29 -10.41 15.23
CA ALA A 100 -21.87 -10.38 14.81
C ALA A 100 -21.23 -11.76 14.50
N PRO A 101 -20.16 -11.85 13.67
CA PRO A 101 -19.32 -13.04 13.52
C PRO A 101 -17.85 -12.91 14.02
N THR A 102 -17.19 -14.05 14.22
CA THR A 102 -15.97 -14.30 15.03
C THR A 102 -14.74 -14.77 14.20
N THR A 103 -13.52 -14.28 14.54
CA THR A 103 -12.12 -14.87 14.39
C THR A 103 -11.57 -15.26 12.98
N PRO A 104 -10.23 -15.51 12.72
CA PRO A 104 -9.00 -15.55 13.55
C PRO A 104 -7.74 -14.79 13.00
N SER A 105 -6.64 -14.83 13.77
CA SER A 105 -5.31 -14.19 13.61
C SER A 105 -4.44 -14.71 12.44
N GLU A 106 -4.15 -13.85 11.45
CA GLU A 106 -3.10 -14.03 10.42
C GLU A 106 -2.12 -12.84 10.48
N SER A 107 -0.82 -13.07 10.22
CA SER A 107 0.19 -12.00 10.12
C SER A 107 -0.18 -11.02 9.01
N LEU A 108 -0.11 -9.71 9.27
CA LEU A 108 -0.52 -8.68 8.32
C LEU A 108 0.29 -8.80 7.00
N PRO A 109 -0.36 -8.86 5.83
CA PRO A 109 0.36 -8.96 4.56
C PRO A 109 1.23 -7.72 4.34
N SER A 110 2.46 -7.89 3.86
CA SER A 110 3.37 -6.77 3.56
C SER A 110 2.92 -5.96 2.34
N LEU A 111 2.23 -6.58 1.38
CA LEU A 111 1.64 -5.95 0.21
C LEU A 111 0.13 -5.75 0.37
N VAL A 112 -0.35 -4.53 0.17
CA VAL A 112 -1.77 -4.15 0.26
C VAL A 112 -2.17 -3.20 -0.86
N THR A 113 -3.47 -3.08 -1.14
CA THR A 113 -3.99 -2.21 -2.22
C THR A 113 -4.86 -1.09 -1.69
N TRP A 114 -4.76 0.08 -2.31
CA TRP A 114 -5.67 1.19 -2.11
C TRP A 114 -5.91 1.92 -3.43
N GLY A 115 -7.17 1.99 -3.86
CA GLY A 115 -7.51 2.44 -5.20
C GLY A 115 -6.89 1.54 -6.27
N ALA A 116 -6.20 2.14 -7.24
CA ALA A 116 -5.49 1.45 -8.31
C ALA A 116 -4.01 1.19 -7.98
N MET A 117 -3.56 1.50 -6.76
CA MET A 117 -2.15 1.43 -6.36
C MET A 117 -1.93 0.32 -5.32
N GLN A 118 -0.77 -0.31 -5.41
CA GLN A 118 -0.24 -1.26 -4.44
C GLN A 118 0.76 -0.55 -3.52
N TYR A 119 0.80 -0.97 -2.27
CA TYR A 119 1.69 -0.46 -1.23
C TYR A 119 2.40 -1.62 -0.54
N PHE A 120 3.72 -1.56 -0.48
CA PHE A 120 4.55 -2.53 0.23
C PHE A 120 5.12 -1.90 1.50
N PHE A 121 4.85 -2.50 2.65
CA PHE A 121 5.38 -2.08 3.94
C PHE A 121 6.55 -2.99 4.32
N SER A 122 7.75 -2.42 4.43
CA SER A 122 8.94 -3.20 4.76
C SER A 122 8.98 -3.58 6.25
N ASP A 123 9.51 -4.77 6.53
CA ASP A 123 9.98 -5.13 7.88
C ASP A 123 11.44 -4.69 8.10
N GLU A 124 12.24 -4.66 7.02
CA GLU A 124 13.63 -4.22 7.08
C GLU A 124 13.75 -2.71 7.26
N LYS A 125 14.83 -2.27 7.93
CA LYS A 125 15.13 -0.86 8.18
C LYS A 125 16.34 -0.41 7.39
N LEU A 126 16.18 0.63 6.58
CA LEU A 126 17.21 1.17 5.70
C LEU A 126 17.27 2.70 5.80
N ASN A 127 18.33 3.30 5.25
CA ASN A 127 18.33 4.74 5.01
C ASN A 127 17.41 5.09 3.83
N TRP A 128 17.06 6.38 3.69
CA TRP A 128 16.08 6.82 2.69
C TRP A 128 16.48 6.45 1.25
N SER A 129 17.76 6.65 0.88
CA SER A 129 18.26 6.37 -0.47
C SER A 129 18.24 4.87 -0.80
N GLU A 130 18.67 4.03 0.15
CA GLU A 130 18.59 2.58 0.02
C GLU A 130 17.13 2.10 -0.08
N SER A 131 16.23 2.70 0.70
CA SER A 131 14.79 2.40 0.65
C SER A 131 14.19 2.75 -0.71
N GLN A 132 14.55 3.91 -1.27
CA GLN A 132 14.12 4.30 -2.62
C GLN A 132 14.61 3.32 -3.69
N GLN A 133 15.85 2.85 -3.57
CA GLN A 133 16.37 1.83 -4.49
C GLN A 133 15.60 0.51 -4.36
N LYS A 134 15.29 0.07 -3.14
CA LYS A 134 14.47 -1.15 -2.92
C LYS A 134 13.09 -1.03 -3.56
N CYS A 135 12.41 0.10 -3.40
CA CYS A 135 11.12 0.31 -4.04
C CYS A 135 11.23 0.35 -5.57
N THR A 136 12.30 0.92 -6.10
CA THR A 136 12.61 0.92 -7.54
C THR A 136 12.83 -0.50 -8.07
N ASP A 137 13.50 -1.35 -7.30
CA ASP A 137 13.73 -2.74 -7.68
C ASP A 137 12.42 -3.55 -7.68
N LEU A 138 11.47 -3.20 -6.80
CA LEU A 138 10.11 -3.77 -6.74
C LEU A 138 9.14 -3.24 -7.81
N GLY A 139 9.58 -2.32 -8.69
CA GLY A 139 8.73 -1.78 -9.75
C GLY A 139 7.93 -0.53 -9.37
N GLY A 140 8.24 0.10 -8.23
CA GLY A 140 7.60 1.34 -7.78
C GLY A 140 8.59 2.39 -7.29
N THR A 141 8.13 3.26 -6.39
CA THR A 141 8.95 4.26 -5.67
C THR A 141 8.61 4.21 -4.20
N LEU A 142 9.31 4.98 -3.35
CA LEU A 142 8.74 5.29 -2.04
C LEU A 142 7.34 5.91 -2.21
N ALA A 143 6.50 5.76 -1.18
CA ALA A 143 5.13 6.20 -1.24
C ALA A 143 5.02 7.73 -1.24
N THR A 144 4.32 8.25 -2.25
CA THR A 144 3.75 9.60 -2.29
C THR A 144 2.32 9.57 -1.75
N ILE A 145 1.87 10.68 -1.15
CA ILE A 145 0.54 10.80 -0.56
C ILE A 145 -0.14 12.08 -1.04
N PHE A 146 -1.20 11.96 -1.82
CA PHE A 146 -1.84 13.10 -2.48
C PHE A 146 -3.17 13.52 -1.86
N SER A 147 -3.68 12.77 -0.88
CA SER A 147 -4.97 13.05 -0.26
C SER A 147 -5.03 12.61 1.19
N GLN A 148 -5.97 13.18 1.94
CA GLN A 148 -6.25 12.77 3.31
C GLN A 148 -6.71 11.31 3.38
N ASP A 149 -7.54 10.83 2.44
CA ASP A 149 -8.01 9.43 2.44
C ASP A 149 -6.85 8.43 2.23
N GLU A 150 -5.83 8.83 1.45
CA GLU A 150 -4.61 8.03 1.26
C GLU A 150 -3.73 8.02 2.52
N ASP A 151 -3.57 9.18 3.17
CA ASP A 151 -2.87 9.27 4.47
C ASP A 151 -3.58 8.42 5.52
N ASP A 152 -4.91 8.49 5.61
CA ASP A 152 -5.73 7.70 6.54
C ASP A 152 -5.52 6.19 6.33
N PHE A 153 -5.46 5.75 5.07
CA PHE A 153 -5.16 4.37 4.73
C PHE A 153 -3.78 3.94 5.25
N ILE A 154 -2.73 4.73 4.98
CA ILE A 154 -1.37 4.45 5.44
C ILE A 154 -1.29 4.45 6.97
N ARG A 155 -1.92 5.43 7.64
CA ARG A 155 -1.97 5.50 9.11
C ARG A 155 -2.66 4.29 9.71
N GLY A 156 -3.73 3.79 9.08
CA GLY A 156 -4.38 2.53 9.45
C GLY A 156 -3.43 1.34 9.37
N GLN A 157 -2.69 1.20 8.27
CA GLN A 157 -1.70 0.14 8.10
C GLN A 157 -0.58 0.20 9.16
N LEU A 158 -0.09 1.39 9.48
CA LEU A 158 0.91 1.59 10.53
C LEU A 158 0.37 1.20 11.91
N ARG A 159 -0.89 1.52 12.21
CA ARG A 159 -1.52 1.14 13.48
C ARG A 159 -1.62 -0.38 13.61
N ASP A 160 -2.02 -1.06 12.56
CA ASP A 160 -2.23 -2.51 12.59
C ASP A 160 -0.89 -3.29 12.63
N ARG A 161 0.19 -2.69 12.11
CA ARG A 161 1.56 -3.25 12.15
C ARG A 161 2.32 -2.93 13.43
N LYS A 162 1.91 -1.90 14.18
CA LYS A 162 2.58 -1.51 15.43
C LYS A 162 2.33 -2.56 16.50
N SER A 163 3.39 -3.20 17.00
CA SER A 163 3.26 -4.05 18.18
C SER A 163 2.95 -3.20 19.43
N PRO A 164 2.16 -3.73 20.39
CA PRO A 164 2.01 -3.11 21.71
C PRO A 164 3.36 -2.82 22.40
N SER A 165 4.39 -3.63 22.13
CA SER A 165 5.74 -3.44 22.67
C SER A 165 6.53 -2.31 21.99
N ASP A 166 6.11 -1.87 20.80
CA ASP A 166 6.86 -0.86 20.05
C ASP A 166 6.67 0.51 20.68
N ARG A 167 7.79 1.11 21.09
CA ARG A 167 7.82 2.49 21.58
C ARG A 167 7.60 3.50 20.44
N SER A 168 8.12 3.21 19.26
CA SER A 168 7.92 4.00 18.04
C SER A 168 8.00 3.09 16.81
N ILE A 169 7.29 3.48 15.75
CA ILE A 169 7.42 2.88 14.42
C ILE A 169 7.52 4.01 13.42
N ASN A 170 8.47 3.92 12.49
CA ASN A 170 8.76 4.97 11.52
C ASN A 170 8.94 4.32 10.15
N TYR A 171 8.35 4.93 9.14
CA TYR A 171 8.44 4.53 7.75
C TYR A 171 8.85 5.72 6.86
N TRP A 172 9.81 5.53 5.97
CA TRP A 172 10.16 6.50 4.94
C TRP A 172 9.04 6.66 3.91
N LEU A 173 8.83 7.91 3.49
CA LEU A 173 8.00 8.32 2.36
C LEU A 173 8.91 8.93 1.27
N ASP A 174 8.37 9.15 0.08
CA ASP A 174 9.13 9.73 -1.05
C ASP A 174 9.44 11.22 -0.88
N GLY A 175 8.85 11.85 0.14
CA GLY A 175 8.97 13.28 0.38
C GLY A 175 10.39 13.71 0.74
N VAL A 176 10.82 14.82 0.14
CA VAL A 176 12.10 15.47 0.42
C VAL A 176 11.92 16.97 0.63
N LYS A 177 12.81 17.57 1.42
CA LYS A 177 12.97 19.00 1.55
C LYS A 177 14.13 19.44 0.67
N LYS A 178 13.86 20.25 -0.35
CA LYS A 178 14.86 20.84 -1.25
C LYS A 178 14.62 22.35 -1.30
N ASP A 179 15.67 23.14 -1.15
CA ASP A 179 15.61 24.61 -1.18
C ASP A 179 14.49 25.20 -0.31
N MET A 180 14.39 24.70 0.93
CA MET A 180 13.37 25.10 1.92
C MET A 180 11.91 24.76 1.56
N LYS A 181 11.68 24.02 0.47
CA LYS A 181 10.36 23.53 0.06
C LYS A 181 10.24 22.03 0.23
N TYR A 182 9.04 21.58 0.57
CA TYR A 182 8.70 20.17 0.62
C TYR A 182 8.10 19.73 -0.72
N VAL A 183 8.75 18.76 -1.35
CA VAL A 183 8.38 18.22 -2.66
C VAL A 183 8.47 16.69 -2.62
N TRP A 184 7.74 16.02 -3.49
CA TRP A 184 7.98 14.63 -3.82
C TRP A 184 9.27 14.49 -4.62
N ASN A 185 9.88 13.30 -4.65
CA ASN A 185 11.20 13.12 -5.25
C ASN A 185 11.19 13.37 -6.77
N ASP A 186 10.03 13.17 -7.41
CA ASP A 186 9.77 13.52 -8.81
C ASP A 186 9.67 15.04 -9.09
N GLY A 187 9.70 15.87 -8.04
CA GLY A 187 9.65 17.32 -8.11
C GLY A 187 8.25 17.91 -7.98
N LEU A 188 7.20 17.09 -7.81
CA LEU A 188 5.85 17.58 -7.57
C LEU A 188 5.76 18.25 -6.19
N GLU A 189 5.11 19.41 -6.12
CA GLU A 189 4.84 20.07 -4.84
C GLU A 189 3.82 19.27 -4.01
N MET A 190 4.00 19.25 -2.69
CA MET A 190 3.07 18.61 -1.77
C MET A 190 1.80 19.44 -1.62
N ILE A 191 0.78 19.13 -2.43
CA ILE A 191 -0.56 19.75 -2.33
C ILE A 191 -1.31 19.32 -1.05
N TYR A 192 -1.00 18.14 -0.54
CA TYR A 192 -1.47 17.59 0.71
C TYR A 192 -0.28 17.27 1.59
N THR A 193 -0.38 17.58 2.88
CA THR A 193 0.69 17.25 3.84
C THR A 193 0.14 17.09 5.25
N ASN A 194 0.68 16.11 5.96
CA ASN A 194 0.52 15.93 7.41
C ASN A 194 1.88 16.11 8.13
N LEU A 195 2.76 16.92 7.54
CA LEU A 195 4.00 17.35 8.17
C LEU A 195 3.69 18.13 9.44
N ARG A 196 4.43 17.78 10.50
CA ARG A 196 4.40 18.51 11.78
C ARG A 196 4.77 19.98 11.57
N SER A 197 3.77 20.86 11.51
CA SER A 197 3.92 22.31 11.67
C SER A 197 3.76 22.68 13.16
N GLY A 198 4.71 23.43 13.73
CA GLY A 198 4.48 24.09 15.04
C GLY A 198 5.36 23.72 16.24
N ARG A 199 6.52 23.08 16.08
CA ARG A 199 7.57 23.14 17.13
C ARG A 199 8.94 23.20 16.47
N THR A 200 9.51 24.41 16.50
CA THR A 200 10.95 24.75 16.48
C THR A 200 11.79 23.69 15.79
N ASN A 201 12.12 23.93 14.51
CA ASN A 201 13.13 23.27 13.65
C ASN A 201 12.74 23.31 12.15
N GLU A 202 11.67 24.02 11.76
CA GLU A 202 11.31 24.22 10.33
C GLU A 202 12.50 24.74 9.48
N ASN A 203 13.55 25.27 10.14
CA ASN A 203 14.77 25.82 9.55
C ASN A 203 16.08 25.05 9.84
N SER A 204 16.10 23.85 10.44
CA SER A 204 17.39 23.26 10.87
C SER A 204 18.15 22.48 9.80
N PHE A 205 17.49 22.02 8.73
CA PHE A 205 18.15 21.25 7.66
C PHE A 205 17.89 21.89 6.29
N LYS A 206 18.97 22.06 5.51
CA LYS A 206 18.94 22.52 4.10
C LYS A 206 18.32 21.47 3.18
N GLU A 207 18.58 20.19 3.48
CA GLU A 207 18.01 19.01 2.82
C GLU A 207 17.44 18.08 3.89
N GLY A 208 16.33 17.40 3.60
CA GLY A 208 15.71 16.49 4.57
C GLY A 208 14.78 15.49 3.93
N CYS A 209 14.60 14.34 4.58
CA CYS A 209 13.82 13.21 4.10
C CYS A 209 12.62 13.00 5.01
N VAL A 210 11.45 12.74 4.40
CA VAL A 210 10.17 12.68 5.10
C VAL A 210 9.85 11.25 5.52
N SER A 211 9.37 11.10 6.75
CA SER A 211 8.88 9.83 7.28
C SER A 211 7.58 10.02 8.05
N VAL A 212 6.78 8.97 8.10
CA VAL A 212 5.52 8.89 8.85
C VAL A 212 5.65 7.84 9.95
N GLY A 213 5.02 8.07 11.10
CA GLY A 213 5.06 7.07 12.15
C GLY A 213 4.48 7.46 13.51
N TYR A 214 4.62 6.56 14.46
CA TYR A 214 4.12 6.72 15.81
C TYR A 214 5.22 7.22 16.76
N SER A 215 4.94 8.30 17.49
CA SER A 215 5.75 8.78 18.61
C SER A 215 4.92 8.80 19.90
N PRO A 216 5.43 8.24 21.02
CA PRO A 216 4.66 8.07 22.25
C PRO A 216 4.60 9.33 23.12
N THR A 217 5.26 10.43 22.71
CA THR A 217 5.54 11.58 23.59
C THR A 217 4.32 12.46 23.89
N GLY A 218 3.11 12.09 23.47
CA GLY A 218 1.82 12.67 23.88
C GLY A 218 1.63 14.17 23.60
N THR A 219 2.61 14.79 22.95
CA THR A 219 2.69 16.22 22.66
C THR A 219 2.51 16.53 21.18
N ILE A 220 2.35 15.48 20.36
CA ILE A 220 2.26 15.51 18.89
C ILE A 220 1.16 14.51 18.51
N PRO A 221 0.34 14.79 17.47
CA PRO A 221 -0.59 13.81 16.93
C PRO A 221 0.14 12.50 16.55
N VAL A 222 -0.51 11.38 16.83
CA VAL A 222 0.01 10.05 16.48
C VAL A 222 -0.06 9.86 14.96
N TYR A 223 0.93 9.19 14.37
CA TYR A 223 1.02 8.94 12.93
C TYR A 223 1.19 10.20 12.05
N SER A 224 1.79 11.27 12.59
CA SER A 224 2.20 12.46 11.82
C SER A 224 3.46 12.22 10.98
N TRP A 225 3.73 13.14 10.05
CA TRP A 225 4.97 13.14 9.26
C TRP A 225 6.02 14.07 9.88
N TRP A 226 7.29 13.71 9.74
CA TRP A 226 8.42 14.54 10.15
C TRP A 226 9.60 14.41 9.19
N THR A 227 10.52 15.38 9.28
CA THR A 227 11.72 15.46 8.46
C THR A 227 12.94 15.08 9.29
N ASN A 228 13.78 14.21 8.73
CA ASN A 228 15.12 13.90 9.26
C ASN A 228 16.18 14.24 8.22
N ASP A 229 17.44 14.33 8.65
CA ASP A 229 18.56 14.44 7.74
C ASP A 229 18.70 13.15 6.91
N CYS A 230 18.64 13.28 5.59
CA CYS A 230 18.75 12.17 4.65
C CYS A 230 20.09 11.42 4.76
N ALA A 231 21.16 12.12 5.14
CA ALA A 231 22.51 11.58 5.23
C ALA A 231 22.81 10.94 6.60
N ASP A 232 21.92 11.13 7.59
CA ASP A 232 22.15 10.64 8.93
C ASP A 232 21.84 9.14 9.04
N LYS A 233 22.92 8.36 9.04
CA LYS A 233 22.86 6.89 9.16
C LYS A 233 22.32 6.39 10.51
N ARG A 234 22.08 7.27 11.49
CA ARG A 234 21.49 6.90 12.79
C ARG A 234 19.98 6.65 12.71
N PHE A 235 19.35 6.95 11.58
CA PHE A 235 17.92 6.76 11.37
C PHE A 235 17.60 5.69 10.32
N PRO A 236 17.93 4.40 10.54
CA PRO A 236 17.40 3.34 9.70
C PRO A 236 15.92 3.15 10.05
N TYR A 237 15.03 3.41 9.10
CA TYR A 237 13.59 3.23 9.24
C TYR A 237 13.08 2.18 8.27
N GLN A 238 11.91 1.64 8.58
CA GLN A 238 11.16 0.89 7.58
C GLN A 238 10.75 1.85 6.46
N TYR A 239 10.17 1.33 5.39
CA TYR A 239 9.79 2.14 4.24
C TYR A 239 8.52 1.62 3.59
N ILE A 240 7.80 2.51 2.92
CA ILE A 240 6.58 2.18 2.19
C ILE A 240 6.87 2.39 0.71
N CYS A 241 6.74 1.33 -0.09
CA CYS A 241 6.75 1.47 -1.55
C CYS A 241 5.33 1.66 -2.08
N LYS A 242 5.21 2.34 -3.22
CA LYS A 242 3.96 2.53 -3.97
C LYS A 242 4.18 2.27 -5.46
N GLY A 243 3.25 1.58 -6.11
CA GLY A 243 3.27 1.33 -7.55
C GLY A 243 2.01 0.63 -8.04
N GLU A 244 1.75 0.62 -9.35
CA GLU A 244 0.57 -0.07 -9.92
C GLU A 244 0.72 -1.60 -9.90
N ASP A 245 1.95 -2.08 -10.14
CA ASP A 245 2.33 -3.49 -10.19
C ASP A 245 3.65 -3.71 -9.43
N LEU A 246 3.60 -3.66 -8.09
CA LEU A 246 4.73 -4.05 -7.26
C LEU A 246 5.01 -5.56 -7.39
N GLU A 247 6.24 -5.98 -7.10
CA GLU A 247 6.77 -7.35 -7.26
C GLU A 247 7.13 -7.76 -8.69
N LYS A 248 6.88 -6.91 -9.71
CA LYS A 248 7.54 -7.05 -11.01
C LYS A 248 8.88 -6.31 -10.96
N PRO A 249 10.02 -6.97 -11.25
CA PRO A 249 11.30 -6.27 -11.30
C PRO A 249 11.25 -5.16 -12.34
N SER A 250 11.66 -3.96 -11.95
CA SER A 250 11.65 -2.82 -12.88
C SER A 250 12.55 -3.09 -14.09
N LYS A 251 12.26 -2.43 -15.22
CA LYS A 251 13.10 -2.53 -16.43
C LYS A 251 14.58 -2.24 -16.13
N SER A 252 14.85 -1.31 -15.21
CA SER A 252 16.22 -1.01 -14.78
C SER A 252 16.85 -2.13 -13.97
N ALA A 253 16.11 -2.77 -13.06
CA ALA A 253 16.59 -3.92 -12.30
C ALA A 253 16.91 -5.11 -13.22
N VAL A 254 16.05 -5.37 -14.22
CA VAL A 254 16.30 -6.38 -15.25
C VAL A 254 17.56 -6.05 -16.05
N LEU A 255 17.75 -4.81 -16.48
CA LEU A 255 18.94 -4.39 -17.22
C LEU A 255 20.23 -4.58 -16.40
N LYS A 256 20.24 -4.12 -15.14
CA LYS A 256 21.37 -4.32 -14.21
C LYS A 256 21.69 -5.80 -13.99
N PHE A 257 20.66 -6.65 -13.91
CA PHE A 257 20.85 -8.10 -13.81
C PHE A 257 21.52 -8.66 -15.07
N LEU A 258 21.07 -8.28 -16.27
CA LEU A 258 21.67 -8.76 -17.53
C LEU A 258 23.13 -8.34 -17.70
N GLU A 259 23.52 -7.19 -17.15
CA GLU A 259 24.90 -6.67 -17.17
C GLU A 259 25.80 -7.27 -16.07
N SER A 260 25.23 -7.93 -15.07
CA SER A 260 26.01 -8.51 -13.98
C SER A 260 26.75 -9.78 -14.42
N THR A 261 27.83 -10.12 -13.72
CA THR A 261 28.58 -11.37 -13.98
C THR A 261 27.70 -12.61 -13.85
N THR A 262 26.72 -12.59 -12.93
CA THR A 262 25.75 -13.67 -12.77
C THR A 262 24.76 -13.71 -13.93
N GLY A 263 24.25 -12.56 -14.38
CA GLY A 263 23.35 -12.48 -15.54
C GLY A 263 24.01 -12.96 -16.82
N ILE A 264 25.23 -12.51 -17.10
CA ILE A 264 26.01 -12.95 -18.27
C ILE A 264 26.23 -14.47 -18.23
N ALA A 265 26.56 -15.03 -17.07
CA ALA A 265 26.73 -16.48 -16.91
C ALA A 265 25.43 -17.26 -17.17
N VAL A 266 24.29 -16.76 -16.69
CA VAL A 266 22.96 -17.35 -16.96
C VAL A 266 22.65 -17.28 -18.45
N ILE A 267 22.86 -16.14 -19.11
CA ILE A 267 22.65 -15.97 -20.55
C ILE A 267 23.52 -16.95 -21.34
N ALA A 268 24.80 -17.07 -21.00
CA ALA A 268 25.72 -18.00 -21.65
C ALA A 268 25.26 -19.46 -21.49
N ALA A 269 24.82 -19.86 -20.29
CA ALA A 269 24.29 -21.19 -20.04
C ALA A 269 23.03 -21.48 -20.88
N VAL A 270 22.10 -20.52 -20.96
CA VAL A 270 20.88 -20.64 -21.77
C VAL A 270 21.22 -20.78 -23.26
N VAL A 271 22.17 -19.98 -23.76
CA VAL A 271 22.64 -20.08 -25.16
C VAL A 271 23.26 -21.45 -25.44
N LEU A 272 24.09 -21.97 -24.53
CA LEU A 272 24.66 -23.30 -24.67
C LEU A 272 23.59 -24.40 -24.69
N ILE A 273 22.57 -24.31 -23.83
CA ILE A 273 21.45 -25.24 -23.81
C ILE A 273 20.67 -25.19 -25.13
N ILE A 274 20.39 -23.99 -25.66
CA ILE A 274 19.71 -23.82 -26.94
C ILE A 274 20.53 -24.43 -28.08
N LEU A 275 21.84 -24.18 -28.11
CA LEU A 275 22.73 -24.77 -29.11
C LEU A 275 22.75 -26.30 -29.02
N LEU A 276 22.79 -26.87 -27.81
CA LEU A 276 22.69 -28.32 -27.60
C LEU A 276 21.36 -28.88 -28.12
N ILE A 277 20.23 -28.22 -27.84
CA ILE A 277 18.92 -28.61 -28.37
C ILE A 277 18.91 -28.58 -29.90
N ILE A 278 19.45 -27.54 -30.52
CA ILE A 278 19.55 -27.43 -31.98
C ILE A 278 20.39 -28.59 -32.54
N ILE A 279 21.54 -28.89 -31.94
CA ILE A 279 22.40 -30.02 -32.34
C ILE A 279 21.65 -31.34 -32.24
N LEU A 280 20.94 -31.59 -31.15
CA LEU A 280 20.14 -32.81 -30.96
C LEU A 280 19.01 -32.94 -32.00
N VAL A 281 18.33 -31.83 -32.33
CA VAL A 281 17.29 -31.80 -33.37
C VAL A 281 17.90 -32.12 -34.75
N ILE A 282 19.06 -31.53 -35.08
CA ILE A 282 19.77 -31.82 -36.33
C ILE A 282 20.24 -33.28 -36.39
N ALA A 283 20.79 -33.81 -35.30
CA ALA A 283 21.22 -35.20 -35.19
C ALA A 283 20.04 -36.17 -35.37
N LYS A 284 18.88 -35.88 -34.77
CA LYS A 284 17.65 -36.66 -34.94
C LYS A 284 17.13 -36.63 -36.39
N LYS A 285 17.16 -35.46 -37.05
CA LYS A 285 16.82 -35.34 -38.48
C LYS A 285 17.78 -36.16 -39.37
N ARG A 286 19.08 -36.09 -39.11
CA ARG A 286 20.09 -36.89 -39.85
C ARG A 286 19.95 -38.39 -39.59
N GLY A 287 19.57 -38.79 -38.37
CA GLY A 287 19.24 -40.18 -38.02
C GLY A 287 18.02 -40.71 -38.76
N CYS A 288 16.97 -39.88 -38.93
CA CYS A 288 15.82 -40.20 -39.80
C CYS A 288 16.21 -40.36 -41.28
N CYS A 289 17.12 -39.54 -41.80
CA CYS A 289 17.63 -39.73 -43.17
C CYS A 289 18.45 -41.03 -43.31
N ARG A 290 19.24 -41.40 -42.30
CA ARG A 290 20.01 -42.67 -42.33
C ARG A 290 19.13 -43.92 -42.21
N SER A 291 18.04 -43.89 -41.43
CA SER A 291 17.12 -45.03 -41.32
C SER A 291 16.31 -45.26 -42.61
N LEU A 292 15.94 -44.18 -43.32
CA LEU A 292 15.27 -44.25 -44.62
C LEU A 292 16.20 -44.75 -45.75
N CYS A 293 17.50 -44.42 -45.72
CA CYS A 293 18.45 -44.97 -46.69
C CYS A 293 18.73 -46.48 -46.51
N SER A 294 18.58 -47.02 -45.30
CA SER A 294 18.75 -48.47 -45.05
C SER A 294 17.61 -49.31 -45.66
N CYS A 295 16.44 -48.71 -45.93
CA CYS A 295 15.34 -49.39 -46.61
C CYS A 295 15.43 -49.36 -48.15
N CYS A 296 16.36 -48.60 -48.75
CA CYS A 296 16.52 -48.53 -50.20
C CYS A 296 17.60 -49.48 -50.76
N ASN A 297 18.34 -50.21 -49.92
CA ASN A 297 19.45 -51.07 -50.38
C ASN A 297 19.25 -52.58 -50.10
N LYS A 298 17.99 -53.02 -50.01
CA LYS A 298 17.64 -54.45 -50.00
C LYS A 298 16.51 -54.71 -50.99
N ASN A 299 16.76 -54.51 -52.29
CA ASN A 299 16.01 -55.18 -53.35
C ASN A 299 16.70 -55.06 -54.71
N THR A 300 17.92 -55.59 -54.83
CA THR A 300 18.49 -55.98 -56.12
C THR A 300 19.38 -57.19 -55.90
N ASN A 301 18.79 -58.38 -55.85
CA ASN A 301 19.43 -59.65 -56.22
C ASN A 301 18.35 -60.72 -56.29
N GLY A 302 17.93 -61.03 -57.52
CA GLY A 302 16.99 -62.09 -57.82
C GLY A 302 16.24 -61.81 -59.10
N ILE A 303 16.84 -62.18 -60.23
CA ILE A 303 16.25 -63.01 -61.30
C ILE A 303 17.25 -62.98 -62.46
N GLU A 304 17.95 -64.10 -62.63
CA GLU A 304 18.64 -64.47 -63.87
C GLU A 304 17.77 -65.50 -64.60
N SER A 305 17.90 -65.53 -65.93
CA SER A 305 17.42 -66.50 -66.92
C SER A 305 16.02 -66.31 -67.54
N GLY A 306 16.01 -66.20 -68.88
CA GLY A 306 14.81 -66.17 -69.71
C GLY A 306 15.04 -65.59 -71.10
N ILE A 307 15.90 -66.22 -71.90
CA ILE A 307 16.03 -65.99 -73.34
C ILE A 307 14.71 -66.42 -74.02
N ASP A 308 14.04 -65.54 -74.78
CA ASP A 308 13.73 -65.75 -76.21
C ASP A 308 12.70 -64.77 -76.81
N ASN A 309 12.98 -64.43 -78.08
CA ASN A 309 12.06 -64.16 -79.19
C ASN A 309 11.37 -62.80 -79.42
N MET A 310 11.80 -62.24 -80.58
CA MET A 310 11.01 -61.75 -81.71
C MET A 310 10.35 -60.35 -81.69
N ALA A 311 10.93 -59.54 -82.58
CA ALA A 311 10.27 -58.91 -83.74
C ALA A 311 9.59 -57.54 -83.57
N MET A 312 10.20 -56.57 -84.27
CA MET A 312 9.57 -55.59 -85.17
C MET A 312 8.18 -55.05 -84.80
N LYS A 313 8.11 -53.79 -84.36
CA LYS A 313 7.79 -52.62 -85.21
C LYS A 313 7.88 -51.32 -84.42
#